data_AF-A0A9D9XAR0-F1
#
_entry.id   AF-A0A9D9XAR0-F1
#
_cell.length_a   1.000
_cell.length_b   1.000
_cell.length_c   1.000
_cell.angle_alpha   90.00
_cell.angle_beta   90.00
_cell.angle_gamma   90.00
#
_symmetry.space_group_name_H-M   'P 1'
#
loop_
_entity.id
_entity.type
_entity.pdbx_description
1 polymer ?
#
loop_
_entity_poly.entity_id
_entity_poly.type
_entity_poly.pdbx_seq_one_letter_code
_entity_poly.pdbx_strand_id
1 'polypeptide(L)'
;MGEIADSHKEVAGSFRGMMTVTDELRGMADEVARIAQQTNLLAINAAIEAARAGEAGRGFSVVAAEVRRLSQDSADTARRIAQRIEQVTSMMSSTSAAAVQSAERDALSMATTGVRVEEVLGHVHELGEGSQQLIAQGQAIRSSIESLVVGLQFQDRVSQMIGAIEQDMARLGAAVDAGEVPAPQSEWLQRLEQAYTMRDQRQHHGRGTHAAGRTAAAAPQAVFF
;
A
#
# COMPACT_ATOMS: atom_id res chain seq x y z
N MET A 1 -3.90 14.77 -4.20
CA MET A 1 -4.27 15.06 -5.61
C MET A 1 -4.53 16.55 -5.81
N GLY A 2 -5.47 17.17 -5.08
CA GLY A 2 -5.72 18.63 -5.16
C GLY A 2 -4.51 19.49 -4.75
N GLU A 3 -3.89 19.17 -3.61
CA GLU A 3 -2.83 19.99 -3.00
C GLU A 3 -1.61 20.28 -3.91
N ILE A 4 -1.14 19.29 -4.68
CA ILE A 4 0.00 19.47 -5.60
C ILE A 4 -0.40 20.32 -6.80
N ALA A 5 -1.57 20.05 -7.39
CA ALA A 5 -2.08 20.83 -8.52
C ALA A 5 -2.39 22.28 -8.11
N ASP A 6 -2.92 22.48 -6.90
CA ASP A 6 -3.20 23.79 -6.34
C ASP A 6 -1.90 24.56 -6.06
N SER A 7 -0.89 23.90 -5.49
CA SER A 7 0.44 24.49 -5.29
C SER A 7 1.10 24.95 -6.60
N HIS A 8 1.08 24.12 -7.65
CA HIS A 8 1.60 24.53 -8.97
C HIS A 8 0.84 25.71 -9.56
N LYS A 9 -0.48 25.77 -9.36
CA LYS A 9 -1.32 26.88 -9.81
C LYS A 9 -1.01 28.18 -9.08
N GLU A 10 -0.77 28.11 -7.77
CA GLU A 10 -0.32 29.26 -6.97
C GLU A 10 1.06 29.77 -7.39
N VAL A 11 2.01 28.85 -7.63
CA VAL A 11 3.34 29.20 -8.14
C VAL A 11 3.24 29.87 -9.50
N ALA A 12 2.44 29.32 -10.43
CA ALA A 12 2.21 29.92 -11.74
C ALA A 12 1.53 31.30 -11.65
N GLY A 13 0.59 31.47 -10.71
CA GLY A 13 -0.04 32.76 -10.42
C GLY A 13 0.96 33.80 -9.91
N SER A 14 1.81 33.42 -8.96
CA SER A 14 2.87 34.27 -8.41
C SER A 14 3.88 34.68 -9.49
N PHE A 15 4.24 33.78 -10.40
CA PHE A 15 5.09 34.08 -11.56
C PHE A 15 4.50 35.15 -12.47
N ARG A 16 3.20 35.05 -12.75
CA ARG A 16 2.49 36.03 -13.58
C ARG A 16 2.44 37.41 -12.92
N GLY A 17 2.24 37.45 -11.61
CA GLY A 17 2.34 38.67 -10.81
C GLY A 17 3.73 39.31 -10.88
N MET A 18 4.79 38.52 -10.66
CA MET A 18 6.17 39.00 -10.77
C MET A 18 6.51 39.50 -12.19
N MET A 19 5.98 38.86 -13.25
CA MET A 19 6.20 39.31 -14.64
C MET A 19 5.61 40.69 -14.86
N THR A 20 4.42 40.94 -14.31
CA THR A 20 3.75 42.25 -14.38
C THR A 20 4.59 43.32 -13.69
N VAL A 21 5.04 43.08 -12.46
CA VAL A 21 5.91 44.01 -11.71
C VAL A 21 7.22 44.26 -12.44
N THR A 22 7.82 43.23 -13.03
CA THR A 22 9.10 43.37 -13.76
C THR A 22 8.93 44.22 -15.02
N ASP A 23 7.78 44.14 -15.69
CA ASP A 23 7.47 44.98 -16.85
C ASP A 23 7.20 46.44 -16.48
N GLU A 24 6.51 46.68 -15.36
CA GLU A 24 6.35 48.02 -14.79
C GLU A 24 7.71 48.65 -14.45
N LEU A 25 8.61 47.89 -13.82
CA LEU A 25 9.98 48.34 -13.52
C LEU A 25 10.77 48.66 -14.79
N ARG A 26 10.55 47.91 -15.88
CA ARG A 26 11.18 48.21 -17.19
C ARG A 26 10.71 49.57 -17.70
N GLY A 27 9.40 49.82 -17.64
CA GLY A 27 8.80 51.10 -18.02
C GLY A 27 9.36 52.27 -17.21
N MET A 28 9.54 52.10 -15.89
CA MET A 28 10.16 53.11 -15.02
C MET A 28 11.63 53.36 -15.40
N ALA A 29 12.40 52.31 -15.70
CA ALA A 29 13.80 52.46 -16.12
C ALA A 29 13.91 53.24 -17.45
N ASP A 30 13.04 52.95 -18.40
CA ASP A 30 12.96 53.67 -19.68
C ASP A 30 12.57 55.14 -19.48
N GLU A 31 11.64 55.42 -18.56
CA GLU A 31 11.26 56.79 -18.22
C GLU A 31 12.43 57.58 -17.61
N VAL A 32 13.17 56.98 -16.67
CA VAL A 32 14.38 57.60 -16.10
C VAL A 32 15.43 57.85 -17.19
N ALA A 33 15.61 56.91 -18.11
CA ALA A 33 16.54 57.09 -19.23
C ALA A 33 16.14 58.27 -20.14
N ARG A 34 14.84 58.42 -20.43
CA ARG A 34 14.31 59.57 -21.21
C ARG A 34 14.51 60.90 -20.47
N ILE A 35 14.19 60.95 -19.18
CA ILE A 35 14.38 62.16 -18.35
C ILE A 35 15.87 62.54 -18.32
N ALA A 36 16.75 61.56 -18.13
CA ALA A 36 18.20 61.76 -18.15
C ALA A 36 18.68 62.31 -19.50
N GLN A 37 18.19 61.76 -20.62
CA GLN A 37 18.53 62.25 -21.96
C GLN A 37 18.05 63.69 -22.20
N GLN A 38 16.81 64.01 -21.81
CA GLN A 38 16.25 65.35 -21.93
C GLN A 38 17.02 66.35 -21.05
N THR A 39 17.33 65.99 -19.81
CA THR A 39 18.12 66.82 -18.89
C THR A 39 19.53 67.06 -19.41
N ASN A 40 20.16 66.04 -20.02
CA ASN A 40 21.46 66.19 -20.68
C ASN A 40 21.39 67.19 -21.86
N LEU A 41 20.33 67.17 -22.66
CA LEU A 41 20.13 68.16 -23.74
C LEU A 41 19.93 69.58 -23.19
N LEU A 42 19.13 69.72 -22.12
CA LEU A 42 18.98 71.00 -21.42
C LEU A 42 20.30 71.53 -20.87
N ALA A 43 21.12 70.65 -20.27
CA ALA A 43 22.44 71.00 -19.74
C ALA A 43 23.41 71.45 -20.85
N ILE A 44 23.36 70.81 -22.03
CA ILE A 44 24.15 71.23 -23.20
C ILE A 44 23.71 72.62 -23.66
N ASN A 45 22.41 72.87 -23.77
CA ASN A 45 21.90 74.19 -24.16
C ASN A 45 22.31 75.28 -23.15
N ALA A 46 22.23 74.97 -21.85
CA ALA A 46 22.67 75.87 -20.79
C ALA A 46 24.18 76.15 -20.84
N ALA A 47 25.00 75.14 -21.14
CA ALA A 47 26.44 75.30 -21.30
C ALA A 47 26.80 76.19 -22.51
N ILE A 48 26.06 76.07 -23.62
CA ILE A 48 26.22 76.93 -24.81
C ILE A 48 25.87 78.38 -24.45
N GLU A 49 24.75 78.63 -23.78
CA GLU A 49 24.34 79.98 -23.42
C GLU A 49 25.27 80.62 -22.38
N ALA A 50 25.77 79.82 -21.43
CA ALA A 50 26.79 80.24 -20.48
C ALA A 50 28.10 80.65 -21.16
N ALA A 51 28.54 79.92 -22.20
CA ALA A 51 29.70 80.30 -23.01
C ALA A 51 29.45 81.60 -23.80
N ARG A 52 28.22 81.79 -24.30
CA ARG A 52 27.81 82.99 -25.05
C ARG A 52 27.78 84.25 -24.19
N ALA A 53 27.41 84.13 -22.92
CA ALA A 53 27.44 85.22 -21.94
C ALA A 53 28.86 85.61 -21.47
N GLY A 54 29.89 84.86 -21.88
CA GLY A 54 31.29 85.15 -21.57
C GLY A 54 31.57 85.17 -20.06
N GLU A 55 32.14 86.26 -19.56
CA GLU A 55 32.49 86.44 -18.15
C GLU A 55 31.29 86.33 -17.21
N ALA A 56 30.12 86.83 -17.63
CA ALA A 56 28.89 86.80 -16.84
C ALA A 56 28.30 85.38 -16.71
N GLY A 57 28.67 84.46 -17.60
CA GLY A 57 28.18 83.09 -17.65
C GLY A 57 29.02 82.05 -16.90
N ARG A 58 30.18 82.41 -16.34
CA ARG A 58 31.11 81.44 -15.71
C ARG A 58 30.45 80.58 -14.63
N GLY A 59 29.63 81.17 -13.75
CA GLY A 59 28.93 80.45 -12.69
C GLY A 59 27.90 79.45 -13.25
N PHE A 60 27.16 79.85 -14.28
CA PHE A 60 26.19 79.00 -14.97
C PHE A 60 26.87 77.85 -15.74
N SER A 61 28.08 78.07 -16.27
CA SER A 61 28.85 77.03 -16.95
C SER A 61 29.20 75.86 -16.02
N VAL A 62 29.59 76.15 -14.77
CA VAL A 62 29.89 75.12 -13.77
C VAL A 62 28.64 74.31 -13.42
N VAL A 63 27.51 74.99 -13.22
CA VAL A 63 26.22 74.32 -12.93
C VAL A 63 25.78 73.45 -14.12
N ALA A 64 25.89 73.96 -15.35
CA ALA A 64 25.53 73.21 -16.55
C ALA A 64 26.39 71.94 -16.72
N ALA A 65 27.70 72.03 -16.42
CA ALA A 65 28.59 70.86 -16.43
C ALA A 65 28.18 69.80 -15.39
N GLU A 66 27.82 70.21 -14.18
CA GLU A 66 27.41 69.28 -13.13
C GLU A 66 26.05 68.63 -13.45
N VAL A 67 25.07 69.40 -13.95
CA VAL A 67 23.78 68.86 -14.41
C VAL A 67 23.97 67.86 -15.55
N ARG A 68 24.88 68.15 -16.49
CA ARG A 68 25.23 67.22 -17.58
C ARG A 68 25.79 65.92 -17.02
N ARG A 69 26.73 66.00 -16.07
CA ARG A 69 27.33 64.83 -15.40
C ARG A 69 26.28 63.98 -14.68
N LEU A 70 25.44 64.60 -13.86
CA LEU A 70 24.32 63.95 -13.16
C LEU A 70 23.33 63.26 -14.12
N SER A 71 23.06 63.90 -15.27
CA SER A 71 22.19 63.34 -16.30
C SER A 71 22.82 62.10 -16.95
N GLN A 72 24.13 62.12 -17.22
CA GLN A 72 24.84 60.96 -17.75
C GLN A 72 24.87 59.80 -16.74
N ASP A 73 25.18 60.08 -15.47
CA ASP A 73 25.16 59.09 -14.38
C ASP A 73 23.75 58.47 -14.22
N SER A 74 22.70 59.28 -14.37
CA SER A 74 21.30 58.82 -14.32
C SER A 74 20.97 57.89 -15.49
N ALA A 75 21.42 58.23 -16.71
CA ALA A 75 21.23 57.39 -17.89
C ALA A 75 22.00 56.06 -17.81
N ASP A 76 23.22 56.06 -17.26
CA ASP A 76 23.98 54.85 -16.99
C ASP A 76 23.28 53.97 -15.93
N THR A 77 22.75 54.59 -14.88
CA THR A 77 22.00 53.88 -13.83
C THR A 77 20.73 53.24 -14.38
N ALA A 78 19.96 53.96 -15.19
CA ALA A 78 18.77 53.43 -15.86
C ALA A 78 19.10 52.21 -16.74
N ARG A 79 20.19 52.28 -17.52
CA ARG A 79 20.67 51.15 -18.33
C ARG A 79 21.03 49.93 -17.48
N ARG A 80 21.71 50.12 -16.35
CA ARG A 80 22.04 49.02 -15.43
C ARG A 80 20.80 48.40 -14.81
N ILE A 81 19.77 49.19 -14.49
CA ILE A 81 18.49 48.70 -13.99
C ILE A 81 17.81 47.83 -15.06
N ALA A 82 17.73 48.31 -16.31
CA ALA A 82 17.15 47.56 -17.42
C ALA A 82 17.84 46.18 -17.62
N GLN A 83 19.18 46.14 -17.58
CA GLN A 83 19.93 44.88 -17.66
C GLN A 83 19.60 43.91 -16.49
N ARG A 84 19.43 44.44 -15.27
CA ARG A 84 19.04 43.60 -14.12
C ARG A 84 17.62 43.06 -14.27
N ILE A 85 16.70 43.85 -14.78
CA ILE A 85 15.32 43.44 -15.08
C ILE A 85 15.29 42.31 -16.11
N GLU A 86 16.12 42.39 -17.16
CA GLU A 86 16.26 41.31 -18.15
C GLU A 86 16.78 40.02 -17.51
N GLN A 87 17.79 40.11 -16.66
CA GLN A 87 18.31 38.95 -15.92
C GLN A 87 17.25 38.31 -15.03
N VAL A 88 16.49 39.12 -14.29
CA VAL A 88 15.37 38.63 -13.45
C VAL A 88 14.32 37.96 -14.32
N THR A 89 13.92 38.57 -15.45
CA THR A 89 12.95 38.00 -16.39
C THR A 89 13.41 36.63 -16.92
N SER A 90 14.70 36.50 -17.25
CA SER A 90 15.29 35.24 -17.72
C SER A 90 15.30 34.16 -16.63
N MET A 91 15.73 34.49 -15.42
CA MET A 91 15.73 33.56 -14.27
C MET A 91 14.31 33.12 -13.93
N MET A 92 13.35 34.03 -14.06
CA MET A 92 11.96 33.72 -13.83
C MET A 92 11.42 32.74 -14.86
N SER A 93 11.71 32.97 -16.14
CA SER A 93 11.25 32.09 -17.23
C SER A 93 11.83 30.68 -17.09
N SER A 94 13.12 30.55 -16.74
CA SER A 94 13.75 29.25 -16.51
C SER A 94 13.15 28.53 -15.30
N THR A 95 12.89 29.24 -14.21
CA THR A 95 12.27 28.68 -13.00
C THR A 95 10.83 28.23 -13.28
N SER A 96 10.06 29.00 -14.05
CA SER A 96 8.71 28.62 -14.47
C SER A 96 8.73 27.33 -15.33
N ALA A 97 9.65 27.23 -16.28
CA ALA A 97 9.80 26.01 -17.08
C ALA A 97 10.19 24.79 -16.23
N ALA A 98 11.10 24.96 -15.26
CA ALA A 98 11.47 23.90 -14.33
C ALA A 98 10.29 23.46 -13.45
N ALA A 99 9.45 24.41 -13.00
CA ALA A 99 8.26 24.11 -12.21
C ALA A 99 7.22 23.30 -13.00
N VAL A 100 7.00 23.64 -14.28
CA VAL A 100 6.11 22.87 -15.18
C VAL A 100 6.65 21.45 -15.39
N GLN A 101 7.94 21.30 -15.66
CA GLN A 101 8.55 19.98 -15.82
C GLN A 101 8.47 19.13 -14.54
N SER A 102 8.62 19.75 -13.36
CA SER A 102 8.42 19.07 -12.08
C SER A 102 6.99 18.56 -11.94
N ALA A 103 6.00 19.41 -12.26
CA ALA A 103 4.59 19.04 -12.20
C ALA A 103 4.26 17.82 -13.08
N GLU A 104 4.81 17.77 -14.29
CA GLU A 104 4.64 16.64 -15.21
C GLU A 104 5.27 15.35 -14.64
N ARG A 105 6.47 15.43 -14.05
CA ARG A 105 7.12 14.28 -13.40
C ARG A 105 6.33 13.80 -12.20
N ASP A 106 5.81 14.72 -11.39
CA ASP A 106 5.02 14.39 -10.22
C ASP A 106 3.71 13.71 -10.63
N ALA A 107 3.03 14.21 -11.67
CA ALA A 107 1.85 13.57 -12.22
C ALA A 107 2.12 12.13 -12.71
N LEU A 108 3.23 11.90 -13.41
CA LEU A 108 3.64 10.58 -13.86
C LEU A 108 3.95 9.65 -12.67
N SER A 109 4.73 10.13 -11.71
CA SER A 109 5.08 9.39 -10.50
C SER A 109 3.83 8.98 -9.70
N MET A 110 2.88 9.90 -9.56
CA MET A 110 1.59 9.63 -8.92
C MET A 110 0.78 8.56 -9.66
N ALA A 111 0.72 8.61 -11.00
CA ALA A 111 0.04 7.59 -11.78
C ALA A 111 0.66 6.19 -11.56
N THR A 112 2.00 6.09 -11.60
CA THR A 112 2.69 4.82 -11.35
C THR A 112 2.51 4.32 -9.92
N THR A 113 2.48 5.23 -8.94
CA THR A 113 2.21 4.89 -7.55
C THR A 113 0.79 4.37 -7.37
N GLY A 114 -0.19 4.96 -8.06
CA GLY A 114 -1.58 4.48 -8.07
C GLY A 114 -1.69 3.02 -8.52
N VAL A 115 -1.04 2.67 -9.63
CA VAL A 115 -1.00 1.29 -10.14
C VAL A 115 -0.37 0.33 -9.14
N ARG A 116 0.74 0.72 -8.49
CA ARG A 116 1.40 -0.11 -7.47
C ARG A 116 0.54 -0.32 -6.22
N VAL A 117 -0.21 0.70 -5.80
CA VAL A 117 -1.14 0.57 -4.68
C VAL A 117 -2.24 -0.42 -5.02
N GLU A 118 -2.79 -0.36 -6.24
CA GLU A 118 -3.80 -1.30 -6.72
C GLU A 118 -3.26 -2.74 -6.77
N GLU A 119 -2.03 -2.93 -7.23
CA GLU A 119 -1.34 -4.23 -7.20
C GLU A 119 -1.17 -4.78 -5.77
N VAL A 120 -0.74 -3.94 -4.83
CA VAL A 120 -0.61 -4.33 -3.42
C VAL A 120 -1.96 -4.70 -2.80
N LEU A 121 -3.01 -3.94 -3.10
CA LEU A 121 -4.38 -4.27 -2.66
C LEU A 121 -4.85 -5.61 -3.22
N GLY A 122 -4.50 -5.90 -4.48
CA GLY A 122 -4.73 -7.21 -5.10
C GLY A 122 -4.05 -8.35 -4.34
N HIS A 123 -2.74 -8.23 -4.07
CA HIS A 123 -2.01 -9.24 -3.28
C HIS A 123 -2.56 -9.42 -1.87
N VAL A 124 -3.01 -8.35 -1.21
CA VAL A 124 -3.65 -8.44 0.12
C VAL A 124 -4.97 -9.21 0.05
N HIS A 125 -5.74 -9.03 -1.03
CA HIS A 125 -6.97 -9.78 -1.25
C HIS A 125 -6.69 -11.28 -1.44
N GLU A 126 -5.76 -11.63 -2.33
CA GLU A 126 -5.34 -13.02 -2.56
C GLU A 126 -4.81 -13.69 -1.29
N LEU A 127 -4.04 -12.96 -0.47
CA LEU A 127 -3.56 -13.45 0.81
C LEU A 127 -4.72 -13.71 1.79
N GLY A 128 -5.75 -12.86 1.77
CA GLY A 128 -6.97 -13.05 2.54
C GLY A 128 -7.72 -14.33 2.14
N GLU A 129 -7.87 -14.58 0.84
CA GLU A 129 -8.48 -15.80 0.32
C GLU A 129 -7.67 -17.05 0.67
N GLY A 130 -6.35 -16.99 0.46
CA GLY A 130 -5.43 -18.08 0.81
C GLY A 130 -5.48 -18.43 2.30
N SER A 131 -5.60 -17.42 3.18
CA SER A 131 -5.77 -17.61 4.62
C SER A 131 -7.08 -18.35 4.97
N GLN A 132 -8.19 -17.98 4.34
CA GLN A 132 -9.47 -18.69 4.52
C GLN A 132 -9.38 -20.14 4.07
N GLN A 133 -8.71 -20.40 2.95
CA GLN A 133 -8.49 -21.75 2.45
C GLN A 133 -7.62 -22.59 3.38
N LEU A 134 -6.57 -22.01 3.97
CA LEU A 134 -5.75 -22.67 4.98
C LEU A 134 -6.54 -23.03 6.24
N ILE A 135 -7.44 -22.15 6.70
CA ILE A 135 -8.32 -22.43 7.84
C ILE A 135 -9.24 -23.61 7.51
N ALA A 136 -9.86 -23.62 6.33
CA ALA A 136 -10.73 -24.72 5.89
C ALA A 136 -9.97 -26.05 5.79
N GLN A 137 -8.77 -26.04 5.21
CA GLN A 137 -7.90 -27.22 5.15
C GLN A 137 -7.50 -27.71 6.54
N GLY A 138 -7.17 -26.79 7.46
CA GLY A 138 -6.85 -27.13 8.85
C GLY A 138 -8.01 -27.82 9.57
N GLN A 139 -9.25 -27.41 9.31
CA GLN A 139 -10.45 -28.09 9.83
C GLN A 139 -10.63 -29.49 9.23
N ALA A 140 -10.44 -29.64 7.91
CA ALA A 140 -10.53 -30.94 7.24
C ALA A 140 -9.46 -31.92 7.75
N ILE A 141 -8.22 -31.44 7.96
CA ILE A 141 -7.14 -32.23 8.55
C ILE A 141 -7.51 -32.67 9.97
N ARG A 142 -8.05 -31.76 10.80
CA ARG A 142 -8.49 -32.10 12.15
C ARG A 142 -9.52 -33.24 12.15
N SER A 143 -10.55 -33.15 11.31
CA SER A 143 -11.57 -34.20 11.18
C SER A 143 -10.98 -35.53 10.68
N SER A 144 -9.99 -35.46 9.79
CA SER A 144 -9.28 -36.66 9.31
C SER A 144 -8.47 -37.33 10.43
N ILE A 145 -7.79 -36.54 11.27
CA ILE A 145 -7.06 -37.05 12.44
C ILE A 145 -8.02 -37.70 13.44
N GLU A 146 -9.16 -37.08 13.73
CA GLU A 146 -10.19 -37.66 14.60
C GLU A 146 -10.67 -39.02 14.08
N SER A 147 -10.92 -39.12 12.77
CA SER A 147 -11.32 -40.37 12.12
C SER A 147 -10.23 -41.45 12.16
N LEU A 148 -8.96 -41.06 11.97
CA LEU A 148 -7.82 -41.97 12.07
C LEU A 148 -7.66 -42.55 13.48
N VAL A 149 -7.86 -41.73 14.52
CA VAL A 149 -7.81 -42.19 15.92
C VAL A 149 -8.89 -43.25 16.18
N VAL A 150 -10.12 -43.03 15.70
CA VAL A 150 -11.20 -44.03 15.78
C VAL A 150 -10.85 -45.31 15.02
N GLY A 151 -10.28 -45.17 13.82
CA GLY A 151 -9.84 -46.32 13.01
C GLY A 151 -8.76 -47.16 13.73
N LEU A 152 -7.78 -46.52 14.35
CA LEU A 152 -6.75 -47.19 15.14
C LEU A 152 -7.33 -47.93 16.35
N GLN A 153 -8.30 -47.34 17.05
CA GLN A 153 -8.99 -48.01 18.16
C GLN A 153 -9.76 -49.25 17.69
N PHE A 154 -10.40 -49.17 16.53
CA PHE A 154 -11.06 -50.34 15.93
C PHE A 154 -10.04 -51.43 15.57
N GLN A 155 -8.91 -51.05 14.97
CA GLN A 155 -7.85 -51.99 14.62
C GLN A 155 -7.27 -52.70 15.86
N ASP A 156 -6.98 -51.96 16.93
CA ASP A 156 -6.52 -52.53 18.20
C ASP A 156 -7.53 -53.54 18.74
N ARG A 157 -8.82 -53.20 18.71
CA ARG A 157 -9.91 -54.10 19.13
C ARG A 157 -9.99 -55.37 18.29
N VAL A 158 -9.88 -55.27 16.96
CA VAL A 158 -9.88 -56.44 16.07
C VAL A 158 -8.67 -57.32 16.36
N SER A 159 -7.50 -56.72 16.60
CA SER A 159 -6.28 -57.45 16.94
C SER A 159 -6.44 -58.23 18.24
N GLN A 160 -7.07 -57.64 19.26
CA GLN A 160 -7.41 -58.32 20.52
C GLN A 160 -8.39 -59.48 20.31
N MET A 161 -9.44 -59.29 19.49
CA MET A 161 -10.41 -60.35 19.18
C MET A 161 -9.75 -61.52 18.44
N ILE A 162 -8.90 -61.24 17.45
CA ILE A 162 -8.15 -62.27 16.72
C ILE A 162 -7.22 -63.01 17.67
N GLY A 163 -6.46 -62.30 18.51
CA GLY A 163 -5.57 -62.93 19.49
C GLY A 163 -6.31 -63.84 20.48
N ALA A 164 -7.51 -63.46 20.93
CA ALA A 164 -8.34 -64.32 21.77
C ALA A 164 -8.80 -65.59 21.03
N ILE A 165 -9.24 -65.45 19.77
CA ILE A 165 -9.63 -66.59 18.92
C ILE A 165 -8.45 -67.52 18.67
N GLU A 166 -7.26 -66.98 18.37
CA GLU A 166 -6.04 -67.78 18.17
C GLU A 166 -5.69 -68.59 19.42
N GLN A 167 -5.75 -67.98 20.61
CA GLN A 167 -5.51 -68.68 21.88
C GLN A 167 -6.54 -69.78 22.13
N ASP A 168 -7.82 -69.51 21.86
CA ASP A 168 -8.88 -70.50 22.04
C ASP A 168 -8.73 -71.65 21.04
N MET A 169 -8.38 -71.36 19.79
CA MET A 169 -8.08 -72.38 18.77
C MET A 169 -6.89 -73.26 19.17
N ALA A 170 -5.82 -72.67 19.71
CA ALA A 170 -4.66 -73.42 20.20
C ALA A 170 -5.04 -74.35 21.38
N ARG A 171 -5.87 -73.86 22.31
CA ARG A 171 -6.37 -74.65 23.44
C ARG A 171 -7.25 -75.82 22.97
N LEU A 172 -8.10 -75.60 21.97
CA LEU A 172 -8.94 -76.65 21.40
C LEU A 172 -8.08 -77.73 20.75
N GLY A 173 -7.09 -77.32 19.96
CA GLY A 173 -6.12 -78.24 19.35
C GLY A 173 -5.41 -79.11 20.38
N ALA A 174 -4.90 -78.50 21.45
CA ALA A 174 -4.23 -79.23 22.54
C ALA A 174 -5.14 -80.26 23.23
N ALA A 175 -6.40 -79.93 23.49
CA ALA A 175 -7.36 -80.86 24.09
C ALA A 175 -7.66 -82.05 23.16
N VAL A 176 -7.83 -81.79 21.86
CA VAL A 176 -8.03 -82.82 20.83
C VAL A 176 -6.81 -83.73 20.72
N ASP A 177 -5.59 -83.16 20.69
CA ASP A 177 -4.35 -83.93 20.61
C ASP A 177 -4.10 -84.80 21.85
N ALA A 178 -4.54 -84.34 23.04
CA ALA A 178 -4.47 -85.09 24.29
C ALA A 178 -5.56 -86.18 24.41
N GLY A 179 -6.54 -86.23 23.50
CA GLY A 179 -7.71 -87.12 23.59
C GLY A 179 -8.69 -86.74 24.71
N GLU A 180 -8.60 -85.51 25.23
CA GLU A 180 -9.47 -84.99 26.27
C GLU A 180 -10.77 -84.45 25.65
N VAL A 181 -11.88 -84.57 26.37
CA VAL A 181 -13.12 -83.90 25.97
C VAL A 181 -12.89 -82.39 26.13
N PRO A 182 -12.99 -81.60 25.06
CA PRO A 182 -12.83 -80.15 25.16
C PRO A 182 -13.80 -79.56 26.17
N ALA A 183 -13.41 -78.44 26.79
CA ALA A 183 -14.25 -77.75 27.76
C ALA A 183 -15.65 -77.48 27.20
N PRO A 184 -16.70 -77.42 28.04
CA PRO A 184 -18.06 -77.15 27.59
C PRO A 184 -18.15 -75.84 26.80
N GLN A 185 -18.99 -75.79 25.77
CA GLN A 185 -19.18 -74.61 24.91
C GLN A 185 -19.41 -73.32 25.72
N SER A 186 -20.11 -73.39 26.87
CA SER A 186 -20.34 -72.26 27.76
C SER A 186 -19.06 -71.61 28.26
N GLU A 187 -18.00 -72.38 28.50
CA GLU A 187 -16.71 -71.87 28.99
C GLU A 187 -15.95 -71.11 27.90
N TRP A 188 -16.01 -71.61 26.67
CA TRP A 188 -15.45 -70.92 25.50
C TRP A 188 -16.19 -69.62 25.20
N LEU A 189 -17.53 -69.66 25.23
CA LEU A 189 -18.36 -68.48 25.05
C LEU A 189 -18.10 -67.44 26.13
N GLN A 190 -17.95 -67.87 27.39
CA GLN A 190 -17.66 -66.97 28.50
C GLN A 190 -16.28 -66.31 28.38
N ARG A 191 -15.26 -67.03 27.90
CA ARG A 191 -13.92 -66.47 27.63
C ARG A 191 -13.94 -65.49 26.46
N LEU A 192 -14.58 -65.86 25.36
CA LEU A 192 -14.75 -64.98 24.21
C LEU A 192 -15.47 -63.69 24.64
N GLU A 193 -16.55 -63.80 25.42
CA GLU A 193 -17.30 -62.67 25.99
C GLU A 193 -16.46 -61.79 26.94
N GLN A 194 -15.48 -62.36 27.64
CA GLN A 194 -14.56 -61.58 28.50
C GLN A 194 -13.57 -60.74 27.68
N ALA A 195 -13.23 -61.15 26.45
CA ALA A 195 -12.43 -60.34 25.54
C ALA A 195 -13.20 -59.11 24.98
N TYR A 196 -14.53 -59.05 25.13
CA TYR A 196 -15.35 -57.88 24.79
C TYR A 196 -15.32 -56.82 25.91
N THR A 197 -14.32 -55.95 25.90
CA THR A 197 -14.02 -55.06 27.05
C THR A 197 -14.87 -53.76 27.17
N MET A 198 -15.86 -53.49 26.32
CA MET A 198 -16.72 -52.28 26.45
C MET A 198 -18.22 -52.58 26.45
N ARG A 199 -18.97 -51.88 27.33
CA ARG A 199 -20.43 -52.04 27.58
C ARG A 199 -21.28 -51.93 26.30
N ASP A 200 -20.87 -51.14 25.31
CA ASP A 200 -21.62 -50.97 24.05
C ASP A 200 -21.66 -52.25 23.20
N GLN A 201 -20.60 -53.06 23.19
CA GLN A 201 -20.64 -54.36 22.48
C GLN A 201 -21.53 -55.39 23.20
N ARG A 202 -21.63 -55.33 24.53
CA ARG A 202 -22.58 -56.17 25.29
C ARG A 202 -24.04 -55.86 24.95
N GLN A 203 -24.37 -54.60 24.66
CA GLN A 203 -25.75 -54.22 24.29
C GLN A 203 -26.13 -54.67 22.88
N HIS A 204 -25.19 -54.66 21.92
CA HIS A 204 -25.46 -55.14 20.56
C HIS A 204 -25.45 -56.67 20.45
N HIS A 205 -24.52 -57.37 21.13
CA HIS A 205 -24.51 -58.84 21.13
C HIS A 205 -25.61 -59.45 22.01
N GLY A 206 -25.97 -58.81 23.13
CA GLY A 206 -27.06 -59.26 24.02
C GLY A 206 -28.47 -59.12 23.43
N ARG A 207 -28.64 -58.32 22.35
CA ARG A 207 -29.91 -58.22 21.62
C ARG A 207 -30.11 -59.32 20.57
N GLY A 208 -29.05 -59.97 20.10
CA GLY A 208 -29.13 -61.04 19.10
C GLY A 208 -29.62 -62.38 19.67
N THR A 209 -29.39 -62.64 20.96
CA THR A 209 -29.72 -63.92 21.61
C THR A 209 -31.08 -63.93 22.34
N HIS A 210 -31.86 -62.84 22.28
CA HIS A 210 -33.21 -62.76 22.83
C HIS A 210 -34.31 -62.35 21.83
N ALA A 211 -33.98 -62.22 20.54
CA ALA A 211 -34.95 -61.84 19.50
C ALA A 211 -35.60 -63.05 18.78
N ALA A 212 -35.70 -64.21 19.41
CA ALA A 212 -36.57 -65.30 18.98
C ALA A 212 -37.81 -65.36 19.91
N GLY A 213 -38.61 -64.30 19.90
CA GLY A 213 -39.89 -64.29 20.59
C GLY A 213 -40.32 -62.94 21.14
N ARG A 214 -40.84 -62.07 20.26
CA ARG A 214 -42.01 -61.16 20.47
C ARG A 214 -41.90 -59.89 19.61
N THR A 215 -42.63 -59.92 18.49
CA THR A 215 -43.55 -58.88 17.98
C THR A 215 -43.28 -57.40 18.28
N ALA A 216 -43.08 -56.64 17.20
CA ALA A 216 -43.67 -55.34 16.85
C ALA A 216 -43.80 -54.25 17.94
N ALA A 217 -43.06 -53.13 17.77
CA ALA A 217 -43.61 -51.78 17.56
C ALA A 217 -42.54 -50.68 17.68
N ALA A 218 -42.73 -49.65 16.83
CA ALA A 218 -42.29 -48.25 16.97
C ALA A 218 -40.81 -47.89 16.75
N ALA A 219 -40.56 -47.31 15.57
CA ALA A 219 -39.49 -46.33 15.34
C ALA A 219 -39.79 -45.03 16.10
N PRO A 220 -38.76 -44.23 16.40
CA PRO A 220 -38.80 -42.86 15.90
C PRO A 220 -37.48 -42.37 15.29
N GLN A 221 -37.66 -41.53 14.28
CA GLN A 221 -36.66 -40.74 13.59
C GLN A 221 -36.12 -39.62 14.51
N ALA A 222 -34.81 -39.36 14.46
CA ALA A 222 -34.18 -38.12 14.92
C ALA A 222 -33.00 -37.89 13.95
N VAL A 223 -33.22 -37.17 12.84
CA VAL A 223 -32.98 -35.72 12.67
C VAL A 223 -31.52 -35.33 12.91
N PHE A 224 -30.80 -35.20 11.79
CA PHE A 224 -29.53 -34.50 11.64
C PHE A 224 -29.78 -32.98 11.83
N PHE A 225 -28.98 -32.37 12.71
CA PHE A 225 -28.46 -31.01 12.57
C PHE A 225 -27.03 -31.03 13.08
#